data_AF-R7HUG8-F1
#
_entry.id   AF-R7HUG8-F1
#
_cell.length_a   1.000
_cell.length_b   1.000
_cell.length_c   1.000
_cell.angle_alpha   90.00
_cell.angle_beta   90.00
_cell.angle_gamma   90.00
#
_symmetry.space_group_name_H-M   'P 1'
#
loop_
_entity.id
_entity.type
_entity.pdbx_description
1 polymer ?
#
loop_
_entity_poly.entity_id
_entity_poly.type
_entity_poly.pdbx_seq_one_letter_code
_entity_poly.pdbx_strand_id
1 'polypeptide(L)'
;MPEDLIEKKSNFDLTSRSAFSREEEVFTSRSYAALLAKNIIPYSHRKLADNYVIVKRIFKFQAVMPRITNAEKSLLAKYDFNTLEYTTVKQMYEELALLQKWSMSNNPDLKQDSDAILEIRTKELKFIVATSYASISNEIYKGYLALESYFNEISKYND
;
A
#
# COMPACT_ATOMS: atom_id res chain seq x y z
N MET A 1 22.09 -45.62 27.92
CA MET A 1 22.84 -44.55 27.22
C MET A 1 21.82 -43.74 26.45
N PRO A 2 21.75 -42.41 26.66
CA PRO A 2 20.61 -41.54 26.37
C PRO A 2 20.80 -40.77 25.05
N GLU A 3 19.75 -40.57 24.26
CA GLU A 3 19.63 -39.48 23.26
C GLU A 3 18.11 -39.20 23.10
N ASP A 4 17.54 -38.27 23.85
CA ASP A 4 17.46 -36.82 23.61
C ASP A 4 16.23 -36.39 22.79
N LEU A 5 15.24 -35.87 23.54
CA LEU A 5 14.52 -34.61 23.28
C LEU A 5 14.28 -34.21 21.82
N ILE A 6 13.08 -34.49 21.31
CA ILE A 6 12.36 -33.54 20.45
C ILE A 6 10.90 -33.47 20.87
N GLU A 7 10.65 -32.79 21.99
CA GLU A 7 9.43 -32.00 22.11
C GLU A 7 9.53 -30.84 21.11
N LYS A 8 8.92 -30.99 19.93
CA LYS A 8 8.52 -29.83 19.13
C LYS A 8 7.00 -29.78 19.10
N LYS A 9 6.43 -29.29 20.21
CA LYS A 9 5.11 -28.65 20.20
C LYS A 9 5.20 -27.42 19.32
N SER A 10 4.94 -27.54 18.03
CA SER A 10 4.60 -26.38 17.19
C SER A 10 3.14 -26.02 17.41
N ASN A 11 2.82 -25.51 18.60
CA ASN A 11 1.57 -24.79 18.86
C ASN A 11 1.74 -23.33 18.40
N PHE A 12 2.10 -23.13 17.14
CA PHE A 12 2.05 -21.80 16.55
C PHE A 12 0.65 -21.61 15.95
N ASP A 13 -0.28 -21.29 16.84
CA ASP A 13 -1.64 -20.92 16.48
C ASP A 13 -1.61 -19.50 15.88
N LEU A 14 -1.79 -19.42 14.56
CA LEU A 14 -1.79 -18.17 13.80
C LEU A 14 -3.00 -17.27 14.11
N THR A 15 -3.92 -17.72 14.96
CA THR A 15 -5.19 -17.04 15.27
C THR A 15 -5.42 -16.79 16.76
N SER A 16 -4.48 -17.19 17.62
CA SER A 16 -4.63 -16.96 19.06
C SER A 16 -4.47 -15.47 19.39
N ARG A 17 -5.59 -14.85 19.78
CA ARG A 17 -5.64 -13.52 20.39
C ARG A 17 -4.66 -13.47 21.56
N SER A 18 -3.76 -12.48 21.57
CA SER A 18 -2.90 -12.27 22.74
C SER A 18 -3.76 -11.74 23.88
N ALA A 19 -3.48 -12.16 25.12
CA ALA A 19 -4.21 -11.70 26.31
C ALA A 19 -4.06 -10.18 26.60
N PHE A 20 -3.34 -9.47 25.74
CA PHE A 20 -3.10 -8.02 25.81
C PHE A 20 -3.70 -7.25 24.62
N SER A 21 -4.41 -7.91 23.68
CA SER A 21 -5.08 -7.22 22.58
C SER A 21 -6.28 -6.42 23.14
N ARG A 22 -6.27 -5.09 22.96
CA ARG A 22 -7.48 -4.27 23.19
C ARG A 22 -8.51 -4.63 22.12
N GLU A 23 -9.81 -4.57 22.44
CA GLU A 23 -10.89 -4.95 21.50
C GLU A 23 -10.89 -4.11 20.19
N GLU A 24 -10.18 -2.98 20.16
CA GLU A 24 -9.94 -2.15 18.98
C GLU A 24 -8.69 -2.52 18.16
N GLU A 25 -7.85 -3.44 18.63
CA GLU A 25 -6.80 -4.07 17.82
C GLU A 25 -7.44 -5.14 16.92
N VAL A 26 -8.33 -4.65 16.06
CA VAL A 26 -8.57 -5.23 14.74
C VAL A 26 -7.19 -5.58 14.18
N PHE A 27 -7.05 -6.77 13.61
CA PHE A 27 -5.96 -7.12 12.70
C PHE A 27 -6.03 -6.14 11.51
N THR A 28 -5.63 -4.91 11.77
CA THR A 28 -5.97 -3.69 11.06
C THR A 28 -5.08 -3.59 9.84
N SER A 29 -5.52 -2.87 8.82
CA SER A 29 -4.73 -2.39 7.67
C SER A 29 -3.22 -2.20 7.92
N ARG A 30 -2.82 -1.64 9.08
CA ARG A 30 -1.43 -1.48 9.51
C ARG A 30 -0.64 -2.79 9.59
N SER A 31 -1.27 -3.89 10.02
CA SER A 31 -0.65 -5.22 10.01
C SER A 31 -0.34 -5.70 8.60
N TYR A 32 -1.26 -5.51 7.64
CA TYR A 32 -1.05 -5.96 6.27
C TYR A 32 -0.05 -5.08 5.51
N ALA A 33 -0.10 -3.76 5.71
CA ALA A 33 0.94 -2.86 5.22
C ALA A 33 2.31 -3.31 5.75
N ALA A 34 2.42 -3.61 7.05
CA ALA A 34 3.70 -3.98 7.66
C ALA A 34 4.21 -5.31 7.13
N LEU A 35 3.31 -6.25 6.79
CA LEU A 35 3.66 -7.50 6.12
C LEU A 35 4.20 -7.25 4.70
N LEU A 36 3.54 -6.37 3.92
CA LEU A 36 4.06 -5.96 2.62
C LEU A 36 5.38 -5.22 2.72
N ALA A 37 5.57 -4.40 3.77
CA ALA A 37 6.78 -3.63 4.04
C ALA A 37 7.98 -4.51 4.45
N LYS A 38 7.71 -5.67 5.08
CA LYS A 38 8.72 -6.67 5.47
C LYS A 38 9.24 -7.50 4.29
N ASN A 39 8.49 -7.57 3.19
CA ASN A 39 8.98 -8.19 1.96
C ASN A 39 10.05 -7.32 1.27
N ILE A 40 10.77 -7.89 0.30
CA ILE A 40 11.72 -7.14 -0.51
C ILE A 40 10.97 -6.05 -1.28
N ILE A 41 11.18 -4.78 -0.89
CA ILE A 41 10.54 -3.63 -1.52
C ILE A 41 11.30 -3.22 -2.78
N PRO A 42 10.63 -3.16 -3.95
CA PRO A 42 11.23 -2.64 -5.16
C PRO A 42 11.73 -1.21 -4.99
N TYR A 43 12.85 -0.88 -5.64
CA TYR A 43 13.43 0.47 -5.55
C TYR A 43 12.46 1.57 -6.02
N SER A 44 11.66 1.30 -7.06
CA SER A 44 10.63 2.21 -7.57
C SER A 44 9.59 2.58 -6.51
N HIS A 45 9.08 1.58 -5.77
CA HIS A 45 8.13 1.80 -4.68
C HIS A 45 8.73 2.69 -3.58
N ARG A 46 9.96 2.38 -3.15
CA ARG A 46 10.65 3.16 -2.11
C ARG A 46 10.88 4.61 -2.55
N LYS A 47 11.35 4.81 -3.79
CA LYS A 47 11.57 6.15 -4.36
C LYS A 47 10.28 6.97 -4.39
N LEU A 48 9.16 6.37 -4.79
CA LEU A 48 7.87 7.06 -4.83
C LEU A 48 7.36 7.40 -3.42
N ALA A 49 7.49 6.47 -2.48
CA ALA A 49 7.09 6.68 -1.09
C ALA A 49 7.92 7.79 -0.42
N ASP A 50 9.25 7.76 -0.54
CA ASP A 50 10.14 8.80 -0.01
C ASP A 50 9.77 10.19 -0.57
N ASN A 51 9.60 10.29 -1.89
CA ASN A 51 9.17 11.53 -2.53
C ASN A 51 7.80 11.98 -2.02
N TYR A 52 6.85 11.06 -1.85
CA TYR A 52 5.53 11.38 -1.35
C TYR A 52 5.59 11.94 0.08
N VAL A 53 6.28 11.25 1.00
CA VAL A 53 6.38 11.63 2.42
C VAL A 53 7.10 12.97 2.58
N ILE A 54 8.23 13.17 1.88
CA ILE A 54 8.98 14.43 1.91
C ILE A 54 8.11 15.60 1.42
N VAL A 55 7.47 15.45 0.25
CA VAL A 55 6.64 16.51 -0.32
C VAL A 55 5.44 16.82 0.58
N LYS A 56 4.80 15.78 1.15
CA LYS A 56 3.70 15.96 2.11
C LYS A 56 4.16 16.75 3.34
N ARG A 57 5.32 16.40 3.90
CA ARG A 57 5.88 17.03 5.10
C ARG A 57 6.24 18.49 4.88
N ILE A 58 6.89 18.82 3.76
CA ILE A 58 7.37 20.18 3.48
C ILE A 58 6.24 21.08 2.97
N PHE A 59 5.42 20.60 2.04
CA PHE A 59 4.50 21.46 1.28
C PHE A 59 3.03 21.28 1.67
N LYS A 60 2.69 20.30 2.52
CA LYS A 60 1.31 19.96 2.95
C LYS A 60 0.30 19.90 1.79
N PHE A 61 0.78 19.56 0.58
CA PHE A 61 0.05 19.58 -0.70
C PHE A 61 -0.91 20.77 -0.87
N GLN A 62 -0.39 22.00 -0.79
CA GLN A 62 -1.18 23.23 -1.01
C GLN A 62 -1.39 23.57 -2.50
N ALA A 63 -0.72 22.87 -3.42
CA ALA A 63 -0.73 23.18 -4.85
C ALA A 63 -1.76 22.34 -5.63
N VAL A 64 -2.25 22.89 -6.73
CA VAL A 64 -3.16 22.24 -7.69
C VAL A 64 -2.52 20.95 -8.20
N MET A 65 -2.97 19.82 -7.67
CA MET A 65 -2.57 18.50 -8.17
C MET A 65 -3.48 18.16 -9.36
N PRO A 66 -2.92 17.80 -10.54
CA PRO A 66 -3.74 17.41 -11.67
C PRO A 66 -4.37 16.02 -11.44
N ARG A 67 -5.61 15.84 -11.88
CA ARG A 67 -6.25 14.52 -11.98
C ARG A 67 -5.49 13.62 -12.96
N ILE A 68 -5.70 12.32 -12.85
CA ILE A 68 -5.19 11.37 -13.84
C ILE A 68 -5.83 11.60 -15.22
N THR A 69 -5.04 11.45 -16.27
CA THR A 69 -5.41 11.58 -17.67
C THR A 69 -6.18 10.37 -18.16
N ASN A 70 -6.82 10.48 -19.32
CA ASN A 70 -7.53 9.33 -19.91
C ASN A 70 -6.60 8.18 -20.30
N ALA A 71 -5.35 8.47 -20.69
CA ALA A 71 -4.37 7.43 -20.98
C ALA A 71 -3.98 6.63 -19.73
N GLU A 72 -3.78 7.32 -18.60
CA GLU A 72 -3.52 6.68 -17.30
C GLU A 72 -4.72 5.84 -16.85
N LYS A 73 -5.96 6.32 -17.05
CA LYS A 73 -7.17 5.53 -16.78
C LYS A 73 -7.26 4.27 -17.66
N SER A 74 -6.90 4.37 -18.94
CA SER A 74 -6.87 3.20 -19.83
C SER A 74 -5.85 2.16 -19.38
N LEU A 75 -4.71 2.58 -18.82
CA LEU A 75 -3.72 1.66 -18.26
C LEU A 75 -4.25 0.94 -17.02
N LEU A 76 -4.94 1.65 -16.12
CA LEU A 76 -5.60 1.02 -14.97
C LEU A 76 -6.67 0.00 -15.44
N ALA A 77 -7.50 0.39 -16.40
CA ALA A 77 -8.55 -0.47 -16.95
C ALA A 77 -8.01 -1.73 -17.66
N LYS A 78 -6.82 -1.66 -18.27
CA LYS A 78 -6.14 -2.83 -18.87
C LYS A 78 -5.93 -3.98 -17.86
N TYR A 79 -5.83 -3.65 -16.57
CA TYR A 79 -5.58 -4.60 -15.48
C TYR A 79 -6.75 -4.68 -14.48
N ASP A 80 -7.95 -4.23 -14.88
CA ASP A 80 -9.16 -4.22 -14.05
C ASP A 80 -9.01 -3.43 -12.74
N PHE A 81 -8.14 -2.41 -12.73
CA PHE A 81 -7.96 -1.53 -11.59
C PHE A 81 -8.97 -0.38 -11.61
N ASN A 82 -9.68 -0.21 -10.50
CA ASN A 82 -10.55 0.95 -10.28
C ASN A 82 -9.70 2.19 -9.97
N THR A 83 -10.23 3.39 -10.17
CA THR A 83 -9.58 4.60 -9.64
C THR A 83 -9.56 4.57 -8.11
N LEU A 84 -8.57 5.23 -7.52
CA LEU A 84 -8.31 5.13 -6.07
C LEU A 84 -9.52 5.56 -5.22
N GLU A 85 -10.31 6.51 -5.71
CA GLU A 85 -11.56 7.00 -5.10
C GLU A 85 -12.63 5.90 -4.94
N TYR A 86 -12.60 4.84 -5.77
CA TYR A 86 -13.55 3.72 -5.74
C TYR A 86 -12.88 2.41 -5.32
N THR A 87 -11.71 2.49 -4.70
CA THR A 87 -10.94 1.32 -4.26
C THR A 87 -11.15 1.11 -2.77
N THR A 88 -11.45 -0.13 -2.36
CA THR A 88 -11.53 -0.50 -0.94
C THR A 88 -10.14 -0.74 -0.35
N VAL A 89 -10.01 -0.73 0.99
CA VAL A 89 -8.75 -1.03 1.68
C VAL A 89 -8.17 -2.38 1.26
N LYS A 90 -9.03 -3.42 1.17
CA LYS A 90 -8.63 -4.77 0.78
C LYS A 90 -8.09 -4.80 -0.65
N GLN A 91 -8.85 -4.24 -1.60
CA GLN A 91 -8.43 -4.19 -3.01
C GLN A 91 -7.10 -3.47 -3.18
N MET A 92 -6.90 -2.33 -2.50
CA MET A 92 -5.64 -1.59 -2.59
C MET A 92 -4.45 -2.44 -2.12
N TYR A 93 -4.61 -3.21 -1.05
CA TYR A 93 -3.56 -4.08 -0.55
C TYR A 93 -3.26 -5.28 -1.48
N GLU A 94 -4.29 -5.84 -2.10
CA GLU A 94 -4.14 -6.88 -3.14
C GLU A 94 -3.42 -6.33 -4.37
N GLU A 95 -3.77 -5.12 -4.82
CA GLU A 95 -3.09 -4.42 -5.90
C GLU A 95 -1.62 -4.14 -5.54
N LEU A 96 -1.32 -3.63 -4.35
CA LEU A 96 0.05 -3.36 -3.91
C LEU A 96 0.91 -4.63 -3.90
N ALA A 97 0.37 -5.74 -3.43
CA ALA A 97 1.05 -7.03 -3.46
C ALA A 97 1.34 -7.49 -4.90
N LEU A 98 0.38 -7.27 -5.80
CA LEU A 98 0.52 -7.59 -7.22
C LEU A 98 1.59 -6.73 -7.89
N LEU A 99 1.59 -5.43 -7.64
CA LEU A 99 2.60 -4.48 -8.15
C LEU A 99 3.99 -4.82 -7.64
N GLN A 100 4.15 -5.16 -6.36
CA GLN A 100 5.45 -5.62 -5.82
C GLN A 100 5.98 -6.84 -6.60
N LYS A 101 5.10 -7.82 -6.86
CA LYS A 101 5.44 -9.01 -7.64
C LYS A 101 5.82 -8.66 -9.08
N TRP A 102 5.09 -7.74 -9.71
CA TRP A 102 5.33 -7.32 -11.09
C TRP A 102 6.62 -6.53 -11.26
N SER A 103 6.92 -5.62 -10.33
CA SER A 103 8.17 -4.84 -10.33
C SER A 103 9.43 -5.71 -10.14
N MET A 104 9.27 -6.92 -9.59
CA MET A 104 10.33 -7.93 -9.47
C MET A 104 10.28 -9.02 -10.55
N SER A 105 9.35 -8.94 -11.50
CA SER A 105 9.24 -9.93 -12.56
C SER A 105 10.37 -9.79 -13.60
N ASN A 106 10.68 -10.88 -14.30
CA ASN A 106 11.63 -10.87 -15.42
C ASN A 106 11.03 -10.29 -16.71
N ASN A 107 9.73 -9.97 -16.72
CA ASN A 107 9.07 -9.38 -17.88
C ASN A 107 9.25 -7.85 -17.82
N PRO A 108 9.98 -7.24 -18.78
CA PRO A 108 10.25 -5.81 -18.76
C PRO A 108 8.98 -4.97 -18.90
N ASP A 109 8.02 -5.40 -19.72
CA ASP A 109 6.76 -4.68 -19.94
C ASP A 109 5.91 -4.68 -18.66
N LEU A 110 5.84 -5.83 -17.98
CA LEU A 110 5.08 -5.95 -16.74
C LEU A 110 5.69 -5.12 -15.60
N LYS A 111 7.02 -5.06 -15.56
CA LYS A 111 7.76 -4.22 -14.62
C LYS A 111 7.52 -2.73 -14.89
N GLN A 112 7.58 -2.33 -16.15
CA GLN A 112 7.31 -0.96 -16.56
C GLN A 112 5.86 -0.54 -16.26
N ASP A 113 4.89 -1.40 -16.60
CA ASP A 113 3.48 -1.16 -16.31
C ASP A 113 3.24 -1.08 -14.80
N SER A 114 3.88 -1.93 -13.99
CA SER A 114 3.79 -1.87 -12.53
C SER A 114 4.27 -0.53 -11.97
N ASP A 115 5.44 -0.09 -12.41
CA ASP A 115 6.02 1.18 -11.95
C ASP A 115 5.14 2.37 -12.39
N ALA A 116 4.62 2.34 -13.63
CA ALA A 116 3.70 3.35 -14.14
C ALA A 116 2.37 3.39 -13.37
N ILE A 117 1.80 2.23 -13.03
CA ILE A 117 0.57 2.16 -12.23
C ILE A 117 0.82 2.74 -10.84
N LEU A 118 1.96 2.46 -10.21
CA LEU A 118 2.24 3.03 -8.90
C LEU A 118 2.44 4.56 -8.95
N GLU A 119 2.98 5.10 -10.04
CA GLU A 119 3.02 6.55 -10.28
C GLU A 119 1.61 7.14 -10.40
N ILE A 120 0.72 6.47 -11.14
CA ILE A 120 -0.70 6.84 -11.25
C ILE A 120 -1.36 6.85 -9.86
N ARG A 121 -1.18 5.78 -9.08
CA ARG A 121 -1.69 5.68 -7.70
C ARG A 121 -1.19 6.81 -6.80
N THR A 122 0.08 7.16 -6.94
CA THR A 122 0.69 8.29 -6.22
C THR A 122 0.04 9.61 -6.61
N LYS A 123 -0.24 9.83 -7.89
CA LYS A 123 -0.91 11.02 -8.41
C LYS A 123 -2.34 11.13 -7.90
N GLU A 124 -3.10 10.03 -7.93
CA GLU A 124 -4.45 9.96 -7.34
C GLU A 124 -4.43 10.28 -5.84
N LEU A 125 -3.50 9.69 -5.08
CA LEU A 125 -3.38 9.94 -3.64
C LEU A 125 -3.10 11.41 -3.34
N LYS A 126 -2.17 12.04 -4.06
CA LYS A 126 -1.88 13.46 -3.90
C LYS A 126 -3.10 14.33 -4.21
N PHE A 127 -3.86 13.99 -5.25
CA PHE A 127 -5.11 14.68 -5.59
C PHE A 127 -6.14 14.56 -4.47
N ILE A 128 -6.40 13.34 -3.98
CA ILE A 128 -7.35 13.09 -2.89
C ILE A 128 -6.94 13.86 -1.62
N VAL A 129 -5.67 13.79 -1.21
CA VAL A 129 -5.17 14.48 0.00
C VAL A 129 -5.24 16.00 -0.15
N ALA A 130 -5.03 16.54 -1.36
CA ALA A 130 -5.17 17.98 -1.61
C ALA A 130 -6.65 18.45 -1.64
N THR A 131 -7.57 17.55 -2.01
CA THR A 131 -9.00 17.87 -2.22
C THR A 131 -9.93 17.32 -1.14
N SER A 132 -9.38 16.67 -0.11
CA SER A 132 -10.11 15.95 0.95
C SER A 132 -11.06 16.81 1.80
N TYR A 133 -11.03 18.15 1.65
CA TYR A 133 -12.03 19.04 2.23
C TYR A 133 -13.41 18.98 1.53
N ALA A 134 -13.54 18.34 0.36
CA ALA A 134 -14.74 18.47 -0.47
C ALA A 134 -15.53 17.18 -0.80
N SER A 135 -15.01 15.95 -0.59
CA SER A 135 -15.65 14.77 -1.21
C SER A 135 -15.39 13.39 -0.60
N ILE A 136 -15.28 13.25 0.72
CA ILE A 136 -15.42 11.92 1.34
C ILE A 136 -16.90 11.59 1.49
N SER A 137 -17.54 11.18 0.39
CA SER A 137 -18.98 10.85 0.37
C SER A 137 -19.29 9.39 0.74
N ASN A 138 -18.28 8.51 0.81
CA ASN A 138 -18.49 7.08 1.02
C ASN A 138 -17.44 6.46 1.96
N GLU A 139 -17.90 5.89 3.08
CA GLU A 139 -17.06 5.33 4.15
C GLU A 139 -16.39 3.99 3.79
N ILE A 140 -16.83 3.34 2.71
CA ILE A 140 -16.35 2.01 2.28
C ILE A 140 -15.08 2.13 1.42
N TYR A 141 -15.01 3.15 0.55
CA TYR A 141 -13.91 3.33 -0.40
C TYR A 141 -12.75 4.12 0.22
N LYS A 142 -12.05 3.43 1.14
CA LYS A 142 -10.91 3.96 1.89
C LYS A 142 -9.55 3.46 1.40
N GLY A 143 -9.45 3.04 0.13
CA GLY A 143 -8.20 2.54 -0.47
C GLY A 143 -7.03 3.52 -0.38
N TYR A 144 -7.30 4.83 -0.45
CA TYR A 144 -6.28 5.87 -0.28
C TYR A 144 -5.56 5.80 1.08
N LEU A 145 -6.26 5.40 2.17
CA LEU A 145 -5.64 5.21 3.48
C LEU A 145 -4.67 4.04 3.51
N ALA A 146 -5.00 2.96 2.79
CA ALA A 146 -4.15 1.78 2.68
C ALA A 146 -2.85 2.10 1.92
N LEU A 147 -2.97 2.83 0.80
CA LEU A 147 -1.83 3.28 0.01
C LEU A 147 -0.94 4.26 0.79
N GLU A 148 -1.54 5.21 1.50
CA GLU A 148 -0.80 6.15 2.35
C GLU A 148 -0.07 5.43 3.49
N SER A 149 -0.73 4.49 4.16
CA SER A 149 -0.12 3.67 5.21
C SER A 149 1.08 2.88 4.67
N TYR A 150 0.92 2.27 3.49
CA TYR A 150 2.01 1.58 2.81
C TYR A 150 3.20 2.51 2.53
N PHE A 151 2.98 3.70 1.97
CA PHE A 151 4.06 4.67 1.72
C PHE A 151 4.77 5.12 2.99
N ASN A 152 4.03 5.39 4.07
CA ASN A 152 4.64 5.76 5.34
C ASN A 152 5.52 4.63 5.88
N GLU A 153 5.12 3.37 5.74
CA GLU A 153 5.89 2.24 6.26
C GLU A 153 7.15 1.91 5.45
N ILE A 154 7.12 2.07 4.13
CA ILE A 154 8.30 1.77 3.29
C ILE A 154 9.24 2.96 3.12
N SER A 155 8.80 4.16 3.51
CA SER A 155 9.62 5.37 3.44
C SER A 155 10.63 5.42 4.58
N LYS A 156 11.84 5.89 4.26
CA LYS A 156 12.90 6.15 5.24
C LYS A 156 12.70 7.46 5.99
N TYR A 157 11.75 8.29 5.59
CA TYR A 157 11.51 9.64 6.11
C TYR A 157 10.24 9.71 6.96
N ASN A 158 9.76 8.59 7.50
CA ASN A 158 8.59 8.56 8.37
C ASN A 158 8.89 9.00 9.81
N ASP A 159 10.18 9.07 10.19
CA ASP A 159 10.66 9.55 11.50
C ASP A 159 10.67 11.09 11.61
#